data_AF-A0A232LTC5-F1
#
_entry.id   AF-A0A232LTC5-F1
#
_cell.length_a   1.000
_cell.length_b   1.000
_cell.length_c   1.000
_cell.angle_alpha   90.00
_cell.angle_beta   90.00
_cell.angle_gamma   90.00
#
_symmetry.space_group_name_H-M   'P 1'
#
loop_
_entity.id
_entity.type
_entity.pdbx_description
1 polymer ?
#
loop_
_entity_poly.entity_id
_entity_poly.type
_entity_poly.pdbx_seq_one_letter_code
_entity_poly.pdbx_strand_id
1 'polypeptide(L)'
;IDEQARLTFNYWRKRGFQIGSEDYIPLGDSSLSDEPDSISSLERLLYLSWHFGIPDLVFSRLLLFFVFIELVADEQQWRFQRAKRACLGAARVPDEFRDRFTPEDLDRGFVISGLWSLCRHPNFAAEQSIWLGLYLWACYRTDTYLHWSGIGALAYLLLFQGSTNLTASISAAKYPEYEEYRASREIHPATISRTPEIQRDHPGCREEWERRMKQQH
;
A
#
# COMPACT_ATOMS: atom_id res chain seq x y z
N ILE A 1 -12.09 28.29 6.96
CA ILE A 1 -11.06 27.24 7.15
C ILE A 1 -10.13 27.56 8.34
N ASP A 2 -10.01 28.82 8.78
CA ASP A 2 -8.93 29.23 9.71
C ASP A 2 -9.26 29.18 11.23
N GLU A 3 -10.54 29.15 11.64
CA GLU A 3 -10.88 29.27 13.07
C GLU A 3 -10.93 27.91 13.79
N GLN A 4 -11.48 26.88 13.14
CA GLN A 4 -11.56 25.54 13.72
C GLN A 4 -10.19 24.86 13.84
N ALA A 5 -9.29 25.09 12.88
CA ALA A 5 -7.93 24.55 12.93
C ALA A 5 -7.10 25.16 14.08
N ARG A 6 -7.29 26.45 14.37
CA ARG A 6 -6.60 27.15 15.46
C ARG A 6 -7.08 26.71 16.85
N LEU A 7 -8.34 26.32 16.98
CA LEU A 7 -8.90 25.80 18.23
C LEU A 7 -8.39 24.39 18.52
N THR A 8 -8.39 23.50 17.52
CA THR A 8 -7.88 22.12 17.66
C THR A 8 -6.39 22.07 17.96
N PHE A 9 -5.58 22.95 17.34
CA PHE A 9 -4.15 23.01 17.59
C PHE A 9 -3.80 23.56 18.99
N ASN A 10 -4.53 24.57 19.48
CA ASN A 10 -4.33 25.08 20.83
C ASN A 10 -4.80 24.09 21.92
N TYR A 11 -5.81 23.28 21.63
CA TYR A 11 -6.33 22.23 22.50
C TYR A 11 -5.36 21.04 22.64
N TRP A 12 -4.71 20.64 21.55
CA TRP A 12 -3.68 19.59 21.55
C TRP A 12 -2.38 20.01 22.25
N ARG A 13 -1.94 21.26 22.06
CA ARG A 13 -0.68 21.80 22.62
C ARG A 13 -0.66 21.89 24.15
N LYS A 14 -1.81 22.01 24.81
CA LYS A 14 -1.92 22.27 26.26
C LYS A 14 -2.11 21.02 27.14
N ARG A 15 -1.80 19.80 26.66
CA ARG A 15 -1.78 18.52 27.41
C ARG A 15 -2.86 18.40 28.50
N GLY A 16 -3.95 17.69 28.21
CA GLY A 16 -4.94 17.44 29.27
C GLY A 16 -5.89 16.28 29.06
N PHE A 17 -5.56 15.22 28.32
CA PHE A 17 -6.23 13.93 28.57
C PHE A 17 -5.58 13.32 29.80
N GLN A 18 -6.13 13.61 30.98
CA GLN A 18 -5.98 12.71 32.11
C GLN A 18 -7.07 11.65 32.01
N ILE A 19 -6.65 10.39 31.96
CA ILE A 19 -7.57 9.26 32.06
C ILE A 19 -8.23 9.36 33.44
N GLY A 20 -9.52 9.75 33.45
CA GLY A 20 -10.35 9.79 34.65
C GLY A 20 -10.83 11.17 35.14
N SER A 21 -10.67 12.28 34.41
CA SER A 21 -11.25 13.57 34.83
C SER A 21 -12.69 13.78 34.30
N GLU A 22 -13.53 14.31 35.18
CA GLU A 22 -15.00 14.35 35.21
C GLU A 22 -15.69 15.25 34.16
N ASP A 23 -15.13 15.41 32.95
CA ASP A 23 -15.62 16.40 31.99
C ASP A 23 -16.66 15.88 30.97
N TYR A 24 -17.21 14.68 31.20
CA TYR A 24 -18.36 14.17 30.44
C TYR A 24 -19.66 14.35 31.24
N ILE A 25 -19.99 15.60 31.57
CA ILE A 25 -21.33 15.97 32.02
C ILE A 25 -21.93 16.84 30.91
N PRO A 26 -22.97 16.38 30.17
CA PRO A 26 -23.69 17.27 29.27
C PRO A 26 -24.38 18.34 30.12
N LEU A 27 -24.28 19.60 29.72
CA LEU A 27 -24.96 20.76 30.32
C LEU A 27 -26.47 20.49 30.46
N GLY A 28 -26.83 19.91 31.61
CA GLY A 28 -28.17 19.75 32.12
C GLY A 28 -28.37 20.76 33.23
N ASP A 29 -29.42 21.54 33.07
CA ASP A 29 -29.91 22.63 33.91
C ASP A 29 -29.58 22.50 35.41
N SER A 30 -29.00 23.56 35.98
CA SER A 30 -28.70 23.67 37.40
C SER A 30 -29.95 24.06 38.18
N SER A 31 -30.95 23.17 38.26
CA SER A 31 -31.98 23.22 39.29
C SER A 31 -32.73 21.88 39.40
N LEU A 32 -32.96 21.47 40.65
CA LEU A 32 -33.78 20.34 41.12
C LEU A 32 -33.20 18.91 41.01
N SER A 33 -32.77 18.43 42.19
CA SER A 33 -33.17 17.15 42.80
C SER A 33 -33.87 16.13 41.90
N ASP A 34 -33.16 15.07 41.54
CA ASP A 34 -33.60 13.69 41.72
C ASP A 34 -32.50 12.74 41.24
N GLU A 35 -32.00 11.93 42.17
CA GLU A 35 -31.18 10.74 41.91
C GLU A 35 -31.98 9.70 41.11
N PRO A 36 -31.47 9.15 39.98
CA PRO A 36 -31.88 7.83 39.56
C PRO A 36 -30.64 6.93 39.52
N ASP A 37 -30.28 6.42 40.69
CA ASP A 37 -29.37 5.30 40.93
C ASP A 37 -29.96 3.96 40.40
N SER A 38 -30.49 3.95 39.17
CA SER A 38 -31.20 2.79 38.60
C SER A 38 -30.96 2.51 37.12
N ILE A 39 -29.91 3.06 36.51
CA ILE A 39 -29.40 2.48 35.25
C ILE A 39 -28.80 1.14 35.63
N SER A 40 -29.55 0.06 35.40
CA SER A 40 -29.13 -1.29 35.75
C SER A 40 -27.74 -1.57 35.16
N SER A 41 -26.90 -2.34 35.85
CA SER A 41 -25.57 -2.73 35.34
C SER A 41 -25.66 -3.37 33.95
N LEU A 42 -26.82 -3.95 33.61
CA LEU A 42 -27.14 -4.50 32.30
C LEU A 42 -27.33 -3.43 31.21
N GLU A 43 -27.86 -2.25 31.53
CA GLU A 43 -27.95 -1.12 30.57
C GLU A 43 -26.58 -0.50 30.30
N ARG A 44 -25.70 -0.41 31.31
CA ARG A 44 -24.29 -0.03 31.10
C ARG A 44 -23.53 -1.10 30.31
N LEU A 45 -23.79 -2.39 30.56
CA LEU A 45 -23.23 -3.49 29.77
C LEU A 45 -23.79 -3.51 28.35
N LEU A 46 -25.06 -3.12 28.13
CA LEU A 46 -25.67 -2.91 26.81
C LEU A 46 -25.07 -1.70 26.08
N TYR A 47 -24.68 -0.63 26.77
CA TYR A 47 -23.95 0.48 26.14
C TYR A 47 -22.47 0.13 25.85
N LEU A 48 -21.84 -0.68 26.71
CA LEU A 48 -20.50 -1.23 26.47
C LEU A 48 -20.52 -2.40 25.45
N SER A 49 -21.70 -2.87 25.07
CA SER A 49 -21.94 -4.01 24.16
C SER A 49 -21.70 -3.68 22.69
N TRP A 50 -20.91 -2.64 22.37
CA TRP A 50 -20.22 -2.51 21.09
C TRP A 50 -19.24 -3.68 20.94
N HIS A 51 -19.79 -4.88 20.80
CA HIS A 51 -19.08 -6.13 20.77
C HIS A 51 -18.29 -6.17 19.47
N PHE A 52 -17.01 -6.48 19.60
CA PHE A 52 -16.21 -6.96 18.49
C PHE A 52 -16.83 -8.27 18.00
N GLY A 53 -17.46 -8.22 16.84
CA GLY A 53 -18.17 -9.35 16.26
C GLY A 53 -17.32 -10.14 15.27
N ILE A 54 -17.89 -11.23 14.78
CA ILE A 54 -17.33 -12.01 13.66
C ILE A 54 -17.02 -11.11 12.44
N PRO A 55 -17.85 -10.12 12.05
CA PRO A 55 -17.53 -9.23 10.94
C PRO A 55 -16.24 -8.43 11.17
N ASP A 56 -16.04 -7.86 12.36
CA ASP A 56 -14.82 -7.11 12.70
C ASP A 56 -13.59 -8.01 12.65
N LEU A 57 -13.73 -9.27 13.06
CA LEU A 57 -12.70 -10.30 12.95
C LEU A 57 -12.37 -10.59 11.48
N VAL A 58 -13.36 -10.73 10.61
CA VAL A 58 -13.14 -10.97 9.17
C VAL A 58 -12.45 -9.77 8.53
N PHE A 59 -12.96 -8.56 8.73
CA PHE A 59 -12.39 -7.34 8.15
C PHE A 59 -10.95 -7.11 8.61
N SER A 60 -10.68 -7.19 9.92
CA SER A 60 -9.32 -7.02 10.43
C SER A 60 -8.33 -8.06 9.89
N ARG A 61 -8.76 -9.31 9.66
CA ARG A 61 -7.91 -10.38 9.12
C ARG A 61 -7.62 -10.16 7.64
N LEU A 62 -8.62 -9.70 6.89
CA LEU A 62 -8.44 -9.29 5.49
C LEU A 62 -7.50 -8.09 5.38
N LEU A 63 -7.65 -7.09 6.25
CA LEU A 63 -6.75 -5.92 6.26
C LEU A 63 -5.31 -6.33 6.56
N LEU A 64 -5.08 -7.15 7.59
CA LEU A 64 -3.74 -7.67 7.91
C LEU A 64 -3.15 -8.50 6.76
N PHE A 65 -3.99 -9.28 6.07
CA PHE A 65 -3.58 -10.03 4.89
C PHE A 65 -3.11 -9.11 3.75
N PHE A 66 -3.83 -8.02 3.46
CA PHE A 66 -3.41 -7.06 2.45
C PHE A 66 -2.16 -6.29 2.84
N VAL A 67 -2.03 -5.87 4.12
CA VAL A 67 -0.79 -5.27 4.63
C VAL A 67 0.39 -6.22 4.45
N PHE A 68 0.20 -7.52 4.70
CA PHE A 68 1.25 -8.50 4.45
C PHE A 68 1.63 -8.60 2.97
N ILE A 69 0.65 -8.60 2.05
CA ILE A 69 0.92 -8.59 0.61
C ILE A 69 1.72 -7.34 0.21
N GLU A 70 1.33 -6.17 0.70
CA GLU A 70 2.00 -4.91 0.45
C GLU A 70 3.46 -4.95 0.90
N LEU A 71 3.71 -5.40 2.14
CA LEU A 71 5.06 -5.53 2.69
C LEU A 71 5.93 -6.48 1.84
N VAL A 72 5.37 -7.61 1.40
CA VAL A 72 6.11 -8.56 0.56
C VAL A 72 6.37 -7.99 -0.84
N ALA A 73 5.39 -7.28 -1.42
CA ALA A 73 5.50 -6.64 -2.72
C ALA A 73 6.59 -5.55 -2.73
N ASP A 74 6.60 -4.70 -1.72
CA ASP A 74 7.58 -3.63 -1.57
C ASP A 74 8.97 -4.17 -1.26
N GLU A 75 9.10 -5.22 -0.43
CA GLU A 75 10.40 -5.86 -0.20
C GLU A 75 10.97 -6.49 -1.48
N GLN A 76 10.12 -7.12 -2.31
CA GLN A 76 10.54 -7.64 -3.63
C GLN A 76 11.07 -6.53 -4.53
N GLN A 77 10.36 -5.40 -4.60
CA GLN A 77 10.75 -4.26 -5.42
C GLN A 77 12.02 -3.58 -4.88
N TRP A 78 12.11 -3.40 -3.56
CA TRP A 78 13.26 -2.81 -2.88
C TRP A 78 14.54 -3.61 -3.13
N ARG A 79 14.47 -4.95 -3.00
CA ARG A 79 15.60 -5.84 -3.29
C ARG A 79 16.10 -5.70 -4.73
N PHE A 80 15.19 -5.65 -5.69
CA PHE A 80 15.55 -5.46 -7.09
C PHE A 80 16.22 -4.11 -7.33
N GLN A 81 15.64 -3.02 -6.81
CA GLN A 81 16.22 -1.69 -6.97
C GLN A 81 17.59 -1.56 -6.27
N ARG A 82 17.78 -2.24 -5.13
CA ARG A 82 19.09 -2.35 -4.48
C ARG A 82 20.10 -3.08 -5.35
N ALA A 83 19.74 -4.24 -5.90
CA ALA A 83 20.61 -5.01 -6.80
C ALA A 83 20.98 -4.19 -8.04
N LYS A 84 20.00 -3.54 -8.69
CA LYS A 84 20.23 -2.64 -9.82
C LYS A 84 21.19 -1.51 -9.48
N ARG A 85 20.98 -0.83 -8.35
CA ARG A 85 21.84 0.27 -7.90
C ARG A 85 23.26 -0.21 -7.59
N ALA A 86 23.42 -1.39 -7.00
CA ALA A 86 24.73 -1.97 -6.73
C ALA A 86 25.48 -2.27 -8.04
N CYS A 87 24.79 -2.73 -9.08
CA CYS A 87 25.40 -3.01 -10.38
C CYS A 87 25.73 -1.74 -11.20
N LEU A 88 25.21 -0.57 -10.82
CA LEU A 88 25.67 0.71 -11.35
C LEU A 88 27.00 1.14 -10.73
N GLY A 89 27.23 0.80 -9.46
CA GLY A 89 28.48 1.10 -8.74
C GLY A 89 29.58 0.08 -8.98
N ALA A 90 29.22 -1.15 -9.35
CA ALA A 90 30.13 -2.24 -9.68
C ALA A 90 29.71 -2.90 -11.00
N ALA A 91 30.62 -3.04 -11.96
CA ALA A 91 30.34 -3.64 -13.29
C ALA A 91 30.05 -5.16 -13.25
N ARG A 92 29.57 -5.69 -12.12
CA ARG A 92 29.21 -7.09 -11.88
C ARG A 92 28.14 -7.15 -10.80
N VAL A 93 27.23 -8.12 -10.93
CA VAL A 93 26.25 -8.44 -9.89
C VAL A 93 26.98 -8.85 -8.60
N PRO A 94 26.74 -8.15 -7.47
CA PRO A 94 27.31 -8.54 -6.19
C PRO A 94 26.96 -9.99 -5.85
N ASP A 95 27.89 -10.72 -5.25
CA ASP A 95 27.69 -12.15 -4.95
C ASP A 95 26.46 -12.37 -4.03
N GLU A 96 26.08 -11.37 -3.20
CA GLU A 96 24.86 -11.39 -2.37
C GLU A 96 23.54 -11.47 -3.16
N PHE A 97 23.52 -11.03 -4.42
CA PHE A 97 22.33 -11.01 -5.27
C PHE A 97 22.38 -12.03 -6.40
N ARG A 98 23.54 -12.68 -6.60
CA ARG A 98 23.80 -13.57 -7.73
C ARG A 98 22.93 -14.83 -7.73
N ASP A 99 22.55 -15.32 -6.55
CA ASP A 99 21.67 -16.48 -6.42
C ASP A 99 20.21 -16.18 -6.79
N ARG A 100 19.84 -14.90 -6.88
CA ARG A 100 18.44 -14.46 -6.94
C ARG A 100 18.09 -13.65 -8.18
N PHE A 101 19.06 -12.94 -8.75
CA PHE A 101 18.88 -12.14 -9.96
C PHE A 101 19.94 -12.52 -10.98
N THR A 102 19.49 -12.83 -12.19
CA THR A 102 20.39 -12.99 -13.33
C THR A 102 20.78 -11.63 -13.90
N PRO A 103 21.94 -11.49 -14.58
CA PRO A 103 22.27 -10.27 -15.31
C PRO A 103 21.17 -9.83 -16.28
N GLU A 104 20.47 -10.77 -16.90
CA GLU A 104 19.33 -10.55 -17.81
C GLU A 104 18.15 -9.91 -17.08
N ASP A 105 17.85 -10.36 -15.86
CA ASP A 105 16.78 -9.77 -15.05
C ASP A 105 17.06 -8.30 -14.72
N LEU A 106 18.33 -7.98 -14.51
CA LEU A 106 18.77 -6.62 -14.20
C LEU A 106 18.81 -5.73 -15.45
N ASP A 107 19.24 -6.26 -16.60
CA ASP A 107 19.26 -5.55 -17.87
C ASP A 107 17.85 -5.13 -18.32
N ARG A 108 16.87 -6.03 -18.17
CA ARG A 108 15.44 -5.76 -18.39
C ARG A 108 14.93 -4.55 -17.60
N GLY A 109 15.47 -4.34 -16.39
CA GLY A 109 15.25 -3.12 -15.63
C GLY A 109 13.95 -3.03 -14.82
N PHE A 110 13.14 -4.10 -14.77
CA PHE A 110 11.95 -4.22 -13.92
C PHE A 110 11.69 -5.65 -13.40
N VAL A 111 10.96 -5.74 -12.28
CA VAL A 111 10.60 -7.01 -11.61
C VAL A 111 9.41 -7.67 -12.29
N ILE A 112 9.53 -8.97 -12.57
CA ILE A 112 8.46 -9.79 -13.16
C ILE A 112 8.18 -11.05 -12.34
N SER A 113 8.93 -11.30 -11.27
CA SER A 113 8.87 -12.53 -10.47
C SER A 113 8.08 -12.35 -9.19
N GLY A 114 7.55 -13.45 -8.62
CA GLY A 114 6.83 -13.40 -7.34
C GLY A 114 5.45 -12.75 -7.50
N LEU A 115 5.10 -11.81 -6.62
CA LEU A 115 3.79 -11.13 -6.67
C LEU A 115 3.63 -10.28 -7.94
N TRP A 116 4.75 -9.79 -8.48
CA TRP A 116 4.78 -8.99 -9.70
C TRP A 116 4.44 -9.83 -10.95
N SER A 117 4.60 -11.15 -10.91
CA SER A 117 4.16 -12.03 -12.01
C SER A 117 2.64 -12.12 -12.15
N LEU A 118 1.91 -11.97 -11.04
CA LEU A 118 0.45 -12.09 -10.99
C LEU A 118 -0.23 -10.78 -11.35
N CYS A 119 0.36 -9.66 -10.95
CA CYS A 119 -0.16 -8.34 -11.26
C CYS A 119 0.98 -7.32 -11.33
N ARG A 120 0.80 -6.27 -12.14
CA ARG A 120 1.86 -5.29 -12.42
C ARG A 120 2.20 -4.36 -11.27
N HIS A 121 1.29 -4.20 -10.31
CA HIS A 121 1.44 -3.32 -9.15
C HIS A 121 0.78 -3.97 -7.91
N PRO A 122 1.37 -5.04 -7.36
CA PRO A 122 0.79 -5.78 -6.23
C PRO A 122 0.67 -4.91 -4.97
N ASN A 123 1.63 -4.01 -4.76
CA ASN A 123 1.58 -3.03 -3.68
C ASN A 123 0.38 -2.09 -3.79
N PHE A 124 0.14 -1.52 -4.97
CA PHE A 124 -1.00 -0.62 -5.20
C PHE A 124 -2.34 -1.36 -5.13
N ALA A 125 -2.39 -2.62 -5.54
CA ALA A 125 -3.59 -3.44 -5.39
C ALA A 125 -3.89 -3.73 -3.92
N ALA A 126 -2.86 -4.04 -3.11
CA ALA A 126 -2.99 -4.25 -1.68
C ALA A 126 -3.45 -2.98 -0.96
N GLU A 127 -2.80 -1.86 -1.23
CA GLU A 127 -3.13 -0.55 -0.66
C GLU A 127 -4.59 -0.13 -0.99
N GLN A 128 -5.02 -0.25 -2.25
CA GLN A 128 -6.42 0.00 -2.63
C GLN A 128 -7.40 -0.93 -1.90
N SER A 129 -7.02 -2.19 -1.68
CA SER A 129 -7.84 -3.16 -0.96
C SER A 129 -7.94 -2.83 0.54
N ILE A 130 -6.89 -2.27 1.15
CA ILE A 130 -6.90 -1.79 2.54
C ILE A 130 -7.90 -0.63 2.68
N TRP A 131 -7.79 0.38 1.84
CA TRP A 131 -8.68 1.56 1.92
C TRP A 131 -10.13 1.24 1.59
N LEU A 132 -10.36 0.39 0.57
CA LEU A 132 -11.70 -0.09 0.27
C LEU A 132 -12.25 -0.95 1.41
N GLY A 133 -11.43 -1.81 2.00
CA GLY A 133 -11.80 -2.64 3.16
C GLY A 133 -12.20 -1.80 4.38
N LEU A 134 -11.44 -0.73 4.68
CA LEU A 134 -11.78 0.23 5.74
C LEU A 134 -13.09 0.95 5.47
N TYR A 135 -13.32 1.38 4.22
CA TYR A 135 -14.59 1.99 3.82
C TYR A 135 -15.77 1.03 3.99
N LEU A 136 -15.64 -0.21 3.49
CA LEU A 136 -16.68 -1.23 3.59
C LEU A 136 -16.97 -1.60 5.05
N TRP A 137 -15.95 -1.70 5.90
CA TRP A 137 -16.11 -1.92 7.32
C TRP A 137 -16.87 -0.77 7.99
N ALA A 138 -16.54 0.49 7.65
CA ALA A 138 -17.26 1.66 8.16
C ALA A 138 -18.74 1.66 7.71
N CYS A 139 -19.03 1.35 6.44
CA CYS A 139 -20.40 1.21 5.95
C CYS A 139 -21.16 0.10 6.69
N TYR A 140 -20.52 -1.04 6.93
CA TYR A 140 -21.10 -2.15 7.67
C TYR A 140 -21.44 -1.77 9.13
N ARG A 141 -20.53 -1.09 9.82
CA ARG A 141 -20.73 -0.68 11.23
C ARG A 141 -21.79 0.41 11.41
N THR A 142 -22.01 1.23 10.38
CA THR A 142 -22.95 2.37 10.41
C THR A 142 -24.28 2.06 9.74
N ASP A 143 -24.44 0.86 9.15
CA ASP A 143 -25.56 0.45 8.31
C ASP A 143 -25.93 1.48 7.22
N THR A 144 -24.92 2.24 6.78
CA THR A 144 -25.05 3.35 5.83
C THR A 144 -24.05 3.17 4.70
N TYR A 145 -24.54 2.74 3.54
CA TYR A 145 -23.68 2.38 2.39
C TYR A 145 -23.24 3.59 1.55
N LEU A 146 -23.99 4.68 1.59
CA LEU A 146 -23.71 5.92 0.87
C LEU A 146 -23.25 6.99 1.85
N HIS A 147 -21.95 7.01 2.11
CA HIS A 147 -21.31 8.02 2.94
C HIS A 147 -20.45 8.95 2.09
N TRP A 148 -20.28 10.21 2.51
CA TRP A 148 -19.47 11.18 1.77
C TRP A 148 -18.00 10.73 1.64
N SER A 149 -17.52 9.93 2.61
CA SER A 149 -16.19 9.30 2.55
C SER A 149 -16.04 8.34 1.38
N GLY A 150 -17.14 7.82 0.81
CA GLY A 150 -17.14 7.00 -0.39
C GLY A 150 -16.68 7.75 -1.63
N ILE A 151 -16.92 9.07 -1.70
CA ILE A 151 -16.35 9.93 -2.73
C ILE A 151 -14.82 9.98 -2.60
N GLY A 152 -14.31 10.05 -1.36
CA GLY A 152 -12.88 9.98 -1.08
C GLY A 152 -12.28 8.64 -1.52
N ALA A 153 -12.93 7.52 -1.18
CA ALA A 153 -12.49 6.19 -1.60
C ALA A 153 -12.51 6.02 -3.14
N LEU A 154 -13.56 6.51 -3.81
CA LEU A 154 -13.64 6.49 -5.27
C LEU A 154 -12.57 7.35 -5.93
N ALA A 155 -12.37 8.58 -5.43
CA ALA A 155 -11.33 9.47 -5.93
C ALA A 155 -9.94 8.86 -5.75
N TYR A 156 -9.70 8.17 -4.64
CA TYR A 156 -8.47 7.44 -4.38
C TYR A 156 -8.24 6.32 -5.41
N LEU A 157 -9.23 5.48 -5.68
CA LEU A 157 -9.15 4.43 -6.71
C LEU A 157 -8.86 5.01 -8.10
N LEU A 158 -9.54 6.11 -8.47
CA LEU A 158 -9.31 6.78 -9.75
C LEU A 158 -7.90 7.38 -9.85
N LEU A 159 -7.39 7.94 -8.76
CA LEU A 159 -6.03 8.46 -8.68
C LEU A 159 -5.00 7.35 -8.93
N PHE A 160 -5.17 6.19 -8.30
CA PHE A 160 -4.30 5.02 -8.52
C PHE A 160 -4.42 4.46 -9.92
N GLN A 161 -5.62 4.43 -10.50
CA GLN A 161 -5.82 4.00 -11.88
C GLN A 161 -5.12 4.95 -12.87
N GLY A 162 -5.19 6.26 -12.64
CA GLY A 162 -4.44 7.25 -13.42
C GLY A 162 -2.93 7.11 -13.26
N SER A 163 -2.46 6.95 -12.02
CA SER A 163 -1.05 6.80 -11.69
C SER A 163 -0.44 5.54 -12.31
N THR A 164 -1.11 4.39 -12.21
CA THR A 164 -0.66 3.14 -12.83
C THR A 164 -0.56 3.25 -14.35
N ASN A 165 -1.51 3.90 -15.01
CA ASN A 165 -1.45 4.13 -16.45
C ASN A 165 -0.26 5.02 -16.84
N LEU A 166 0.01 6.07 -16.07
CA LEU A 166 1.16 6.95 -16.28
C LEU A 166 2.48 6.21 -16.03
N THR A 167 2.60 5.47 -14.94
CA THR A 167 3.82 4.70 -14.65
C THR A 167 4.06 3.62 -15.71
N ALA A 168 2.99 2.98 -16.19
CA ALA A 168 3.10 1.99 -17.26
C ALA A 168 3.50 2.62 -18.60
N SER A 169 3.01 3.83 -18.93
CA SER A 169 3.42 4.51 -20.15
C SER A 169 4.88 4.98 -20.11
N ILE A 170 5.33 5.49 -18.96
CA ILE A 170 6.74 5.82 -18.74
C ILE A 170 7.62 4.56 -18.83
N SER A 171 7.17 3.45 -18.24
CA SER A 171 7.92 2.19 -18.27
C SER A 171 8.00 1.61 -19.68
N ALA A 172 6.91 1.66 -20.46
CA ALA A 172 6.88 1.23 -21.85
C ALA A 172 7.80 2.09 -22.75
N ALA A 173 7.87 3.40 -22.50
CA ALA A 173 8.77 4.29 -23.22
C ALA A 173 10.25 4.01 -22.92
N LYS A 174 10.55 3.53 -21.71
CA LYS A 174 11.91 3.28 -21.23
C LYS A 174 12.42 1.86 -21.54
N TYR A 175 11.53 0.88 -21.51
CA TYR A 175 11.87 -0.54 -21.64
C TYR A 175 10.99 -1.17 -22.74
N PRO A 176 11.55 -1.44 -23.94
CA PRO A 176 10.78 -2.02 -25.04
C PRO A 176 10.14 -3.37 -24.69
N GLU A 177 10.86 -4.18 -23.90
CA GLU A 177 10.43 -5.49 -23.38
C GLU A 177 9.24 -5.39 -22.42
N TYR A 178 8.94 -4.19 -21.91
CA TYR A 178 7.79 -3.96 -21.04
C TYR A 178 6.45 -4.11 -21.77
N GLU A 179 6.41 -3.86 -23.08
CA GLU A 179 5.21 -4.06 -23.89
C GLU A 179 4.84 -5.55 -23.98
N GLU A 180 5.84 -6.43 -24.13
CA GLU A 180 5.66 -7.88 -24.10
C GLU A 180 5.15 -8.33 -22.73
N TYR A 181 5.73 -7.78 -21.67
CA TYR A 181 5.29 -7.99 -20.29
C TYR A 181 3.85 -7.49 -20.03
N ARG A 182 3.45 -6.37 -20.63
CA ARG A 182 2.09 -5.82 -20.50
C ARG A 182 1.04 -6.68 -21.21
N ALA A 183 1.40 -7.22 -22.38
CA ALA A 183 0.51 -8.02 -23.22
C ALA A 183 0.25 -9.42 -22.67
N SER A 184 1.15 -9.94 -21.83
CA SER A 184 1.07 -11.29 -21.30
C SER A 184 0.34 -11.33 -19.95
N ARG A 185 -0.64 -12.22 -19.83
CA ARG A 185 -1.45 -12.43 -18.60
C ARG A 185 -0.83 -13.44 -17.64
N GLU A 186 0.09 -14.25 -18.12
CA GLU A 186 0.76 -15.31 -17.37
C GLU A 186 2.18 -15.39 -17.92
N ILE A 187 3.15 -14.94 -17.15
CA ILE A 187 4.55 -14.95 -17.57
C ILE A 187 5.30 -15.85 -16.61
N HIS A 188 5.58 -17.06 -17.09
CA HIS A 188 6.69 -17.80 -16.52
C HIS A 188 7.99 -17.04 -16.82
N PRO A 189 8.91 -16.91 -15.86
CA PRO A 189 10.19 -16.20 -16.07
C PRO A 189 10.99 -16.76 -17.26
N ALA A 190 10.76 -18.03 -17.64
CA ALA A 190 11.35 -18.67 -18.81
C ALA A 190 10.80 -18.20 -20.17
N THR A 191 9.68 -17.48 -20.22
CA THR A 191 9.04 -17.05 -21.48
C THR A 191 9.64 -15.75 -22.01
N ILE A 192 10.11 -14.86 -21.12
CA ILE A 192 10.73 -13.57 -21.50
C ILE A 192 12.23 -13.74 -21.81
N SER A 193 12.88 -14.79 -21.33
CA SER A 193 14.32 -15.02 -21.51
C SER A 193 14.74 -15.41 -22.94
N ARG A 194 13.88 -15.26 -23.95
CA ARG A 194 14.22 -15.46 -25.38
C ARG A 194 14.73 -14.18 -26.02
N THR A 195 15.61 -13.44 -25.36
CA THR A 195 16.55 -12.60 -26.10
C THR A 195 17.50 -13.57 -26.82
N PRO A 196 17.77 -13.41 -28.13
CA PRO A 196 18.79 -14.22 -28.77
C PRO A 196 20.07 -14.07 -27.96
N GLU A 197 20.78 -15.17 -27.79
CA GLU A 197 22.05 -15.29 -27.08
C GLU A 197 23.09 -14.35 -27.73
N ILE A 198 22.99 -13.05 -27.45
CA ILE A 198 23.97 -12.06 -27.87
C ILE A 198 25.20 -12.29 -26.99
N GLN A 199 26.03 -13.23 -27.44
CA GLN A 199 27.49 -13.31 -27.27
C GLN A 199 28.04 -12.44 -26.13
N ARG A 200 27.81 -12.87 -24.89
CA ARG A 200 28.17 -12.12 -23.66
C ARG A 200 29.65 -12.13 -23.30
N ASP A 201 30.49 -12.80 -24.09
CA ASP A 201 31.95 -12.85 -23.87
C ASP A 201 32.73 -11.79 -24.68
N HIS A 202 32.06 -10.89 -25.39
CA HIS A 202 32.74 -9.77 -26.06
C HIS A 202 32.98 -8.60 -25.07
N PRO A 203 34.21 -8.05 -24.99
CA PRO A 203 34.53 -6.94 -24.07
C PRO A 203 33.67 -5.68 -24.29
N GLY A 204 33.09 -5.49 -25.48
CA GLY A 204 32.15 -4.40 -25.77
C GLY A 204 30.73 -4.57 -25.18
N CYS A 205 30.33 -5.80 -24.83
CA CYS A 205 29.01 -6.08 -24.24
C CYS A 205 28.87 -5.43 -22.85
N ARG A 206 29.96 -5.41 -22.06
CA ARG A 206 30.02 -4.74 -20.75
C ARG A 206 29.85 -3.23 -20.88
N GLU A 207 30.56 -2.60 -21.82
CA GLU A 207 30.47 -1.15 -22.03
C GLU A 207 29.10 -0.73 -22.59
N GLU A 208 28.50 -1.57 -23.44
CA GLU A 208 27.14 -1.34 -23.94
C GLU A 208 26.10 -1.51 -22.84
N TRP A 209 26.24 -2.52 -21.99
CA TRP A 209 25.40 -2.73 -20.81
C TRP A 209 25.54 -1.57 -19.81
N GLU A 210 26.76 -1.11 -19.52
CA GLU A 210 27.00 0.07 -18.69
C GLU A 210 26.40 1.35 -19.30
N ARG A 211 26.49 1.51 -20.64
CA ARG A 211 25.83 2.62 -21.35
C ARG A 211 24.32 2.55 -21.25
N ARG A 212 23.71 1.38 -21.45
CA ARG A 212 22.26 1.17 -21.31
C ARG A 212 21.81 1.45 -19.88
N MET A 213 22.52 0.93 -18.89
CA MET A 213 22.21 1.17 -17.48
C MET A 213 22.34 2.64 -17.07
N LYS A 214 23.30 3.39 -17.63
CA LYS A 214 23.41 4.84 -17.43
C LYS A 214 22.31 5.63 -18.16
N GLN A 215 21.91 5.22 -19.37
CA GLN A 215 20.80 5.85 -20.09
C GLN A 215 19.44 5.57 -19.45
N GLN A 216 19.35 4.53 -18.61
CA GLN A 216 18.17 4.22 -17.82
C GLN A 216 18.05 5.09 -16.54
N HIS A 217 18.92 6.06 -16.27
CA HIS A 217 18.83 6.95 -15.09
C HIS A 217 18.83 8.41 -15.49
#